data_AF-A0A7C4LHC2-F1
#
_entry.id   AF-A0A7C4LHC2-F1
#
_cell.length_a   1.000
_cell.length_b   1.000
_cell.length_c   1.000
_cell.angle_alpha   90.00
_cell.angle_beta   90.00
_cell.angle_gamma   90.00
#
_symmetry.space_group_name_H-M   'P 1'
#
loop_
_entity.id
_entity.type
_entity.pdbx_description
1 polymer ?
#
loop_
_entity_poly.entity_id
_entity_poly.type
_entity_poly.pdbx_seq_one_letter_code
_entity_poly.pdbx_strand_id
1 'polypeptide(L)' 'MLVYLNEKAPDFKLLDTDLRLRSLSEFVARGRYVVLVFFPGAFTSVCT' A
#
# COMPACT_ATOMS: atom_id res chain seq x y z
N MET A 1 9.79 9.60 5.20
CA MET A 1 10.49 8.29 5.16
C MET A 1 10.82 7.99 3.71
N LEU A 2 12.07 7.66 3.40
CA LEU A 2 12.52 7.29 2.05
C LEU A 2 12.64 5.76 1.98
N VAL A 3 12.49 5.19 0.79
CA VAL A 3 12.60 3.74 0.54
C VAL A 3 13.72 3.53 -0.47
N TYR A 4 14.65 2.64 -0.16
CA TYR A 4 15.75 2.28 -1.04
C TYR A 4 15.63 0.83 -1.53
N LEU A 5 16.34 0.51 -2.62
CA LEU A 5 16.40 -0.84 -3.15
C LEU A 5 17.06 -1.80 -2.15
N ASN A 6 16.56 -3.05 -2.13
CA ASN A 6 17.01 -4.12 -1.24
C ASN A 6 16.79 -3.88 0.26
N GLU A 7 16.07 -2.82 0.64
CA GLU A 7 15.61 -2.64 2.02
C GLU A 7 14.27 -3.32 2.26
N LYS A 8 14.05 -3.75 3.51
CA LYS A 8 12.75 -4.26 3.92
C LYS A 8 11.73 -3.14 3.85
N ALA A 9 10.61 -3.40 3.17
CA ALA A 9 9.51 -2.43 3.10
C ALA A 9 9.03 -2.04 4.51
N PRO A 10 8.83 -0.73 4.78
CA PRO A 10 8.36 -0.28 6.07
C PRO A 10 6.93 -0.69 6.32
N ASP A 11 6.63 -1.16 7.53
CA ASP A 11 5.27 -1.46 7.91
C ASP A 11 4.51 -0.18 8.28
N PHE A 12 3.25 -0.11 7.89
CA PHE A 12 2.37 1.02 8.14
C PHE A 12 0.93 0.53 8.28
N LYS A 13 0.08 1.37 8.89
CA LYS A 13 -1.35 1.12 8.97
C LYS A 13 -2.13 2.27 8.34
N LEU A 14 -3.04 1.95 7.44
CA LEU A 14 -3.93 2.90 6.78
C LEU A 14 -5.36 2.37 6.80
N LEU A 15 -6.32 3.28 6.62
CA LEU A 15 -7.70 2.91 6.38
C LEU A 15 -7.84 2.46 4.92
N ASP A 16 -8.50 1.31 4.70
CA ASP A 16 -8.92 0.90 3.37
C ASP A 16 -10.22 1.59 2.94
N THR A 17 -10.74 1.21 1.77
CA THR A 17 -11.98 1.75 1.20
C THR A 17 -13.23 1.47 2.05
N ASP A 18 -13.17 0.48 2.94
CA ASP A 18 -14.23 0.13 3.88
C ASP A 18 -14.00 0.75 5.27
N LEU A 19 -13.06 1.70 5.40
CA LEU A 19 -12.63 2.31 6.66
C LEU A 19 -12.09 1.30 7.68
N ARG A 20 -11.55 0.17 7.20
CA ARG A 20 -10.88 -0.81 8.06
C ARG A 20 -9.40 -0.50 8.12
N LEU A 21 -8.85 -0.55 9.33
CA LEU A 21 -7.41 -0.40 9.52
C LEU A 21 -6.70 -1.65 9.00
N ARG A 22 -5.81 -1.50 8.02
CA ARG A 22 -5.00 -2.56 7.42
C ARG A 22 -3.52 -2.27 7.59
N SER A 23 -2.73 -3.29 7.91
CA SER A 23 -1.26 -3.21 7.89
C SER A 23 -0.66 -3.77 6.60
N LEU A 24 0.53 -3.28 6.19
CA LEU A 24 1.26 -3.89 5.07
C LEU A 24 1.64 -5.35 5.38
N SER A 25 2.04 -5.61 6.63
CA SER A 25 2.37 -6.96 7.13
C SER A 25 1.25 -7.99 6.89
N GLU A 26 -0.02 -7.62 7.03
CA GLU A 26 -1.17 -8.52 6.75
C GLU A 26 -1.20 -9.03 5.30
N PHE A 27 -0.75 -8.22 4.34
CA PHE A 27 -0.72 -8.60 2.93
C PHE A 27 0.52 -9.43 2.60
N VAL A 28 1.69 -9.02 3.10
CA VAL A 28 2.96 -9.74 2.90
C VAL A 28 2.94 -11.13 3.53
N ALA A 29 2.30 -11.28 4.70
CA ALA A 29 2.18 -12.56 5.40
C ALA A 29 1.43 -13.64 4.60
N ARG A 30 0.67 -13.25 3.56
CA ARG A 30 -0.06 -14.19 2.67
C ARG A 30 0.86 -14.89 1.65
N GLY A 31 2.17 -14.64 1.71
CA GLY A 31 3.17 -15.30 0.87
C GLY A 31 3.11 -14.91 -0.61
N ARG A 32 2.56 -13.73 -0.92
CA ARG A 32 2.44 -13.21 -2.29
C ARG A 32 3.24 -11.93 -2.45
N TYR A 33 3.71 -11.66 -3.67
CA TYR A 33 4.25 -10.35 -4.02
C TYR A 33 3.16 -9.29 -3.89
N VAL A 34 3.50 -8.17 -3.23
CA VAL A 34 2.60 -7.04 -3.03
C VAL A 34 3.14 -5.86 -3.84
N VAL A 35 2.27 -5.26 -4.65
CA VAL A 35 2.57 -4.04 -5.41
C VAL A 35 1.75 -2.90 -4.83
N LEU A 36 2.42 -1.82 -4.41
CA LEU A 36 1.78 -0.60 -3.95
C LEU A 36 1.81 0.43 -5.08
N VAL A 37 0.64 0.98 -5.42
CA VAL A 37 0.49 2.02 -6.44
C VAL A 37 -0.12 3.25 -5.80
N PHE A 38 0.45 4.42 -6.07
CA PHE A 38 -0.03 5.70 -5.59
C PHE A 38 -0.58 6.51 -6.76
N PHE A 39 -1.68 7.21 -6.54
CA PHE A 39 -2.32 8.05 -7.53
C PHE A 39 -2.71 9.40 -6.92
N PRO A 40 -2.82 10.49 -7.73
CA PRO A 40 -3.02 11.84 -7.20
C PRO A 40 -4.37 12.05 -6.49
N GLY A 41 -5.42 11.39 -6.97
CA GLY A 41 -6.75 11.53 -6.40
C GLY A 41 -7.79 10.60 -7.03
N ALA A 42 -8.76 10.18 -6.22
CA ALA A 42 -9.87 9.35 -6.68
C ALA A 42 -10.77 10.15 -7.63
N PHE A 43 -11.42 9.46 -8.58
CA PHE A 43 -12.34 10.05 -9.55
C PHE A 43 -11.72 11.10 -10.49
N THR A 44 -10.43 10.96 -10.79
CA THR A 44 -9.76 11.75 -11.84
C THR A 44 -9.70 10.96 -13.15
N SER A 45 -9.73 11.66 -14.30
CA SER A 45 -9.87 11.03 -15.63
C SER A 45 -8.72 10.09 -16.02
N VAL A 46 -7.56 10.22 -15.40
CA VAL A 46 -6.37 9.41 -15.66
C VAL A 46 -6.22 8.24 -14.67
N CYS A 47 -7.03 8.20 -13.61
CA CYS A 47 -6.93 7.19 -12.54
C CYS A 47 -8.13 6.25 -12.47
N THR A 48 -9.08 6.35 -13.42
CA THR A 48 -10.24 5.46 -13.56
C THR A 48 -10.04 4.57 -14.77
#